data_AF-A0A6B3GKP2-F1
#
_entry.id   AF-A0A6B3GKP2-F1
#
_cell.length_a   1.000
_cell.length_b   1.000
_cell.length_c   1.000
_cell.angle_alpha   90.00
_cell.angle_beta   90.00
_cell.angle_gamma   90.00
#
_symmetry.space_group_name_H-M   'P 1'
#
loop_
_entity.id
_entity.type
_entity.pdbx_description
1 polymer ?
#
loop_
_entity_poly.entity_id
_entity_poly.type
_entity_poly.pdbx_seq_one_letter_code
_entity_poly.pdbx_strand_id
1 'polypeptide(L)'
;MSAMNRLDLDLIELGAQAVNAALLDTSAARLSALTAVFEECGERANIYFCPSTAAADLVRWAALDYQGARRAVRRRAVVAGV
;
A
#
# COMPACT_ATOMS: atom_id res chain seq x y z
N MET A 1 -11.20 -3.05 21.80
CA MET A 1 -10.57 -3.64 20.59
C MET A 1 -9.13 -3.98 20.94
N SER A 2 -8.73 -5.24 20.85
CA SER A 2 -7.33 -5.65 21.05
C SER A 2 -6.46 -5.07 19.94
N ALA A 3 -5.21 -4.70 20.24
CA ALA A 3 -4.27 -4.10 19.28
C ALA A 3 -4.10 -4.94 17.98
N MET A 4 -4.30 -6.26 18.07
CA MET A 4 -4.30 -7.18 16.93
C MET A 4 -5.36 -6.81 15.87
N ASN A 5 -6.58 -6.41 16.29
CA ASN A 5 -7.61 -5.96 15.36
C ASN A 5 -7.27 -4.62 14.69
N ARG A 6 -6.41 -3.79 15.30
CA ARG A 6 -6.07 -2.48 14.75
C ARG A 6 -5.02 -2.59 13.65
N LEU A 7 -3.99 -3.41 13.88
CA LEU A 7 -2.95 -3.64 12.88
C LEU A 7 -3.53 -4.24 11.60
N ASP A 8 -4.42 -5.23 11.72
CA ASP A 8 -5.08 -5.84 10.58
C ASP A 8 -5.92 -4.82 9.78
N LEU A 9 -6.65 -3.94 10.48
CA LEU A 9 -7.40 -2.85 9.84
C LEU A 9 -6.49 -1.87 9.11
N ASP A 10 -5.40 -1.43 9.75
CA ASP A 10 -4.46 -0.50 9.14
C ASP A 10 -3.80 -1.13 7.90
N LEU A 11 -3.42 -2.41 7.95
CA LEU A 11 -2.87 -3.14 6.81
C LEU A 11 -3.88 -3.22 5.65
N ILE A 12 -5.14 -3.54 5.93
CA ILE A 12 -6.20 -3.63 4.90
C ILE A 12 -6.44 -2.27 4.24
N GLU A 13 -6.57 -1.21 5.05
CA GLU A 13 -6.84 0.14 4.54
C GLU A 13 -5.68 0.69 3.70
N LEU A 14 -4.45 0.58 4.21
CA LEU A 14 -3.25 1.04 3.50
C LEU A 14 -2.99 0.19 2.24
N GLY A 15 -3.22 -1.12 2.30
CA GLY A 15 -3.14 -2.01 1.15
C GLY A 15 -4.12 -1.62 0.06
N ALA A 16 -5.39 -1.35 0.41
CA ALA A 16 -6.39 -0.88 -0.54
C ALA A 16 -6.01 0.45 -1.20
N GLN A 17 -5.46 1.40 -0.43
CA GLN A 17 -4.96 2.66 -0.98
C GLN A 17 -3.77 2.44 -1.92
N ALA A 18 -2.85 1.54 -1.58
CA ALA A 18 -1.70 1.18 -2.42
C ALA A 18 -2.15 0.51 -3.73
N VAL A 19 -3.17 -0.35 -3.69
CA VAL A 19 -3.80 -0.92 -4.89
C VAL A 19 -4.39 0.19 -5.76
N ASN A 20 -5.15 1.11 -5.18
CA ASN A 20 -5.74 2.23 -5.93
C ASN A 20 -4.67 3.11 -6.57
N ALA A 21 -3.58 3.40 -5.85
CA ALA A 21 -2.43 4.12 -6.38
C ALA A 21 -1.83 3.40 -7.60
N ALA A 22 -1.73 2.06 -7.59
CA ALA A 22 -1.17 1.29 -8.70
C ALA A 22 -2.01 1.35 -9.99
N LEU A 23 -3.32 1.60 -9.87
CA LEU A 23 -4.28 1.66 -10.97
C LEU A 23 -4.28 3.02 -11.70
N LEU A 24 -3.64 4.04 -11.14
CA LEU A 24 -3.54 5.35 -11.79
C LEU A 24 -2.77 5.26 -13.12
N ASP A 25 -3.21 6.04 -14.10
CA ASP A 25 -2.73 5.96 -15.48
C ASP A 25 -1.27 6.42 -15.62
N THR A 26 -0.93 7.54 -14.98
CA THR A 26 0.38 8.17 -15.15
C THR A 26 1.36 7.77 -14.04
N SER A 27 2.64 7.67 -14.38
CA SER A 27 3.68 7.36 -13.39
C SER A 27 3.81 8.42 -12.30
N ALA A 28 3.59 9.70 -12.62
CA ALA A 28 3.62 10.80 -11.65
C ALA A 28 2.49 10.67 -10.63
N ALA A 29 1.26 10.39 -11.08
CA ALA A 29 0.12 10.19 -10.18
C ALA A 29 0.32 8.95 -9.30
N ARG A 30 0.83 7.85 -9.86
CA ARG A 30 1.18 6.64 -9.09
C ARG A 30 2.21 6.94 -8.00
N LEU A 31 3.28 7.66 -8.33
CA LEU A 31 4.32 8.02 -7.37
C LEU A 31 3.76 8.91 -6.26
N SER A 32 3.02 9.96 -6.61
CA SER A 32 2.42 10.87 -5.63
C SER A 32 1.46 10.15 -4.68
N ALA A 33 0.60 9.27 -5.19
CA ALA A 33 -0.33 8.51 -4.37
C ALA A 33 0.38 7.49 -3.47
N LEU A 34 1.40 6.80 -3.98
CA LEU A 34 2.18 5.85 -3.19
C LEU A 34 2.99 6.54 -2.08
N THR A 35 3.53 7.73 -2.34
CA THR A 35 4.19 8.54 -1.30
C THR A 35 3.22 8.88 -0.17
N ALA A 36 2.00 9.31 -0.48
CA ALA A 36 0.99 9.60 0.53
C ALA A 36 0.65 8.37 1.39
N VAL A 37 0.58 7.18 0.78
CA VAL A 37 0.40 5.91 1.53
C VAL A 37 1.55 5.66 2.49
N PHE A 38 2.80 5.91 2.09
CA PHE A 38 3.96 5.72 2.96
C PHE A 38 4.06 6.76 4.07
N GLU A 39 3.63 7.99 3.83
CA GLU A 39 3.48 9.01 4.87
C GLU A 39 2.47 8.55 5.92
N GLU A 40 1.29 8.09 5.49
CA GLU A 40 0.26 7.54 6.37
C GLU A 40 0.74 6.30 7.15
N CYS A 41 1.55 5.42 6.53
CA CYS A 41 2.19 4.30 7.24
C CYS A 41 3.04 4.80 8.42
N GLY A 42 3.81 5.87 8.20
CA GLY A 42 4.63 6.49 9.24
C GLY A 42 3.78 7.14 10.34
N GLU A 43 2.70 7.82 9.98
CA GLU A 43 1.78 8.43 10.94
C GLU A 43 1.09 7.39 11.82
N ARG A 44 0.52 6.34 11.21
CA ARG A 44 -0.13 5.24 11.93
C ARG A 44 0.84 4.42 12.76
N ALA A 45 2.10 4.29 12.35
CA ALA A 45 3.09 3.54 13.11
C ALA A 45 3.30 4.11 14.54
N ASN A 46 3.07 5.41 14.76
CA ASN A 46 3.32 6.07 16.04
C ASN A 46 2.41 5.60 17.18
N ILE A 47 1.28 4.95 16.89
CA ILE A 47 0.37 4.42 17.93
C ILE A 47 0.78 3.04 18.44
N TYR A 48 1.76 2.39 17.81
CA TYR A 48 2.21 1.05 18.16
C TYR A 48 3.38 1.08 19.14
N PHE A 49 3.53 0.01 19.92
CA PHE A 49 4.61 -0.12 20.92
C PHE A 49 6.02 -0.02 20.32
N CYS A 50 6.21 -0.54 19.09
CA CYS A 50 7.45 -0.44 18.34
C CYS A 50 7.19 0.29 17.00
N PRO A 51 7.21 1.64 16.97
CA PRO A 51 6.86 2.41 15.77
C PRO A 51 7.74 2.08 14.56
N SER A 52 9.04 1.86 14.75
CA SER A 52 9.96 1.51 13.65
C SER A 52 9.60 0.18 12.99
N THR A 53 9.33 -0.85 13.79
CA THR A 53 8.90 -2.17 13.31
C THR A 53 7.53 -2.07 12.64
N ALA A 54 6.58 -1.37 13.25
CA ALA A 54 5.24 -1.18 12.69
C ALA A 54 5.29 -0.45 11.34
N ALA A 55 6.05 0.65 11.23
CA ALA A 55 6.23 1.36 9.97
C ALA A 55 6.83 0.45 8.89
N ALA A 56 7.85 -0.35 9.23
CA ALA A 56 8.47 -1.28 8.29
C ALA A 56 7.47 -2.33 7.78
N ASP A 57 6.65 -2.89 8.66
CA ASP A 57 5.63 -3.88 8.29
C ASP A 57 4.52 -3.25 7.43
N LEU A 58 3.98 -2.10 7.84
CA LEU A 58 2.95 -1.39 7.07
C LEU A 58 3.44 -1.03 5.66
N VAL A 59 4.62 -0.43 5.55
CA VAL A 59 5.24 -0.09 4.25
C VAL A 59 5.50 -1.34 3.41
N ARG A 60 6.00 -2.42 4.02
CA ARG A 60 6.27 -3.68 3.32
C ARG A 60 5.01 -4.24 2.68
N TRP A 61 3.91 -4.33 3.44
CA TRP A 61 2.65 -4.88 2.95
C TRP A 61 2.02 -3.98 1.89
N ALA A 62 1.94 -2.66 2.13
CA ALA A 62 1.45 -1.70 1.13
C ALA A 62 2.25 -1.78 -0.18
N ALA A 63 3.57 -1.91 -0.11
CA ALA A 63 4.42 -2.06 -1.29
C ALA A 63 4.13 -3.38 -2.05
N LEU A 64 3.90 -4.49 -1.34
CA LEU A 64 3.52 -5.76 -1.95
C LEU A 64 2.18 -5.67 -2.69
N ASP A 65 1.18 -5.02 -2.08
CA ASP A 65 -0.14 -4.82 -2.68
C ASP A 65 -0.06 -3.95 -3.94
N TYR A 66 0.68 -2.83 -3.88
CA TYR A 66 0.96 -2.00 -5.05
C TYR A 66 1.61 -2.82 -6.18
N GLN A 67 2.66 -3.61 -5.86
CA GLN A 67 3.34 -4.44 -6.85
C GLN A 67 2.43 -5.52 -7.43
N GLY A 68 1.60 -6.16 -6.60
CA GLY A 68 0.61 -7.15 -7.01
C GLY A 68 -0.37 -6.57 -8.03
N ALA A 69 -0.94 -5.41 -7.73
CA ALA A 69 -1.84 -4.69 -8.63
C ALA A 69 -1.15 -4.30 -9.95
N ARG A 70 0.08 -3.78 -9.91
CA ARG A 70 0.85 -3.44 -11.14
C ARG A 70 1.12 -4.65 -12.02
N ARG A 71 1.45 -5.80 -11.42
CA ARG A 71 1.64 -7.06 -12.17
C ARG A 71 0.35 -7.50 -12.83
N ALA A 72 -0.79 -7.40 -12.13
CA ALA A 72 -2.10 -7.74 -12.70
C ALA A 72 -2.47 -6.85 -13.89
N VAL A 73 -2.27 -5.53 -13.80
CA VAL A 73 -2.49 -4.59 -14.91
C VAL A 73 -1.63 -4.93 -16.12
N ARG A 74 -0.33 -5.17 -15.90
CA ARG A 74 0.59 -5.56 -16.99
C ARG A 74 0.17 -6.86 -17.67
N ARG A 75 -0.22 -7.88 -16.90
CA ARG A 75 -0.71 -9.15 -17.45
C ARG A 75 -1.97 -8.95 -18.30
N ARG A 76 -2.90 -8.10 -17.87
CA ARG A 76 -4.11 -7.78 -18.65
C ARG A 76 -3.78 -7.07 -19.96
N ALA A 77 -2.84 -6.11 -19.96
CA ALA A 77 -2.41 -5.44 -21.18
C ALA A 77 -1.78 -6.42 -22.19
N VAL A 78 -0.91 -7.33 -21.72
CA VAL A 78 -0.31 -8.37 -22.56
C VAL A 78 -1.36 -9.31 -23.16
N VAL A 79 -2.35 -9.75 -22.36
CA VAL A 79 -3.44 -10.60 -22.85
C VAL A 79 -4.33 -9.87 -23.86
N ALA A 80 -4.50 -8.55 -23.71
CA ALA A 80 -5.29 -7.72 -24.62
C ALA A 80 -4.59 -7.41 -25.96
N GLY A 81 -3.34 -7.85 -26.16
CA GLY A 81 -2.61 -7.64 -27.41
C GLY A 81 -2.20 -6.17 -27.66
N VAL A 82 -2.12 -5.36 -26.60
CA VAL A 82 -1.64 -3.97 -26.63
C VAL A 82 -0.15 -3.92 -26.36
#